data_AF-A0A8J5BPU6-F1
#
_entry.id   AF-A0A8J5BPU6-F1
#
_cell.length_a   1.000
_cell.length_b   1.000
_cell.length_c   1.000
_cell.angle_alpha   90.00
_cell.angle_beta   90.00
_cell.angle_gamma   90.00
#
_symmetry.space_group_name_H-M   'P 1'
#
loop_
_entity.id
_entity.type
_entity.pdbx_description
1 polymer ?
#
loop_
_entity_poly.entity_id
_entity_poly.type
_entity_poly.pdbx_seq_one_letter_code
_entity_poly.pdbx_strand_id
1 'polypeptide(L)'
;MLFKSLTLLTAATSAIAAPAQDKNAPDGSEFILRLHPGSGSMGMKALQLRNNKVVFGLESNNTTVPPLQVTYQGDQLAVNSSSTSPGEITIASNGQLVITEASTSTFNSTYGWTIEGGGSFVRQVYYKGSQEFYSCTSEDGAVIGGQEVYILGSGNYTCDEPFKFTIGATTLATTEKLPEHL
;
A
#
# COMPACT_ATOMS: atom_id res chain seq x y z
N MET A 1 33.22 -63.07 7.77
CA MET A 1 32.29 -62.00 8.16
C MET A 1 32.78 -60.72 7.50
N LEU A 2 32.00 -60.15 6.57
CA LEU A 2 32.36 -58.96 5.80
C LEU A 2 32.22 -57.70 6.67
N PHE A 3 33.28 -56.91 6.80
CA PHE A 3 33.22 -55.55 7.32
C PHE A 3 32.70 -54.63 6.22
N LYS A 4 31.51 -54.04 6.44
CA LYS A 4 30.89 -53.05 5.55
C LYS A 4 31.51 -51.68 5.81
N SER A 5 32.10 -51.10 4.75
CA SER A 5 32.57 -49.72 4.71
C SER A 5 31.39 -48.74 4.85
N LEU A 6 31.47 -47.83 5.82
CA LEU A 6 30.55 -46.71 5.99
C LEU A 6 31.18 -45.47 5.34
N THR A 7 30.72 -45.12 4.15
CA THR A 7 31.09 -43.86 3.48
C THR A 7 30.23 -42.74 4.06
N LEU A 8 30.82 -41.84 4.86
CA LEU A 8 30.16 -40.57 5.23
C LEU A 8 30.16 -39.65 4.00
N LEU A 9 29.00 -39.46 3.37
CA LEU A 9 28.79 -38.34 2.46
C LEU A 9 28.58 -37.07 3.30
N THR A 10 29.58 -36.20 3.31
CA THR A 10 29.42 -34.82 3.79
C THR A 10 28.61 -34.05 2.75
N ALA A 11 27.31 -33.88 2.99
CA ALA A 11 26.50 -32.96 2.20
C ALA A 11 26.94 -31.53 2.53
N ALA A 12 27.63 -30.88 1.60
CA ALA A 12 27.85 -29.44 1.65
C ALA A 12 26.49 -28.76 1.49
N THR A 13 25.90 -28.33 2.61
CA THR A 13 24.79 -27.38 2.59
C THR A 13 25.30 -26.09 1.97
N SER A 14 25.04 -25.91 0.69
CA SER A 14 25.06 -24.61 0.04
C SER A 14 24.05 -23.75 0.80
N ALA A 15 24.55 -22.88 1.68
CA ALA A 15 23.75 -21.78 2.18
C ALA A 15 23.48 -20.87 0.98
N ILE A 16 22.35 -21.10 0.31
CA ILE A 16 21.79 -20.12 -0.62
C ILE A 16 21.45 -18.94 0.29
N ALA A 17 22.36 -17.96 0.34
CA ALA A 17 22.02 -16.64 0.86
C ALA A 17 20.85 -16.16 0.00
N ALA A 18 19.64 -16.26 0.55
CA ALA A 18 18.49 -15.58 -0.04
C ALA A 18 18.90 -14.12 -0.25
N PRO A 19 18.58 -13.51 -1.39
CA PRO A 19 18.90 -12.11 -1.61
C PRO A 19 18.34 -11.32 -0.43
N ALA A 20 19.17 -10.43 0.14
CA ALA A 20 18.73 -9.52 1.18
C ALA A 20 17.57 -8.71 0.61
N GLN A 21 16.35 -9.10 0.99
CA GLN A 21 15.13 -8.42 0.62
C GLN A 21 15.19 -7.08 1.34
N ASP A 22 15.43 -5.99 0.60
CA ASP A 22 15.28 -4.63 1.13
C ASP A 22 13.89 -4.55 1.76
N LYS A 23 13.85 -4.48 3.10
CA LYS A 23 12.63 -4.79 3.85
C LYS A 23 11.58 -3.70 3.69
N ASN A 24 12.00 -2.45 3.50
CA ASN A 24 11.10 -1.29 3.37
C ASN A 24 11.42 -0.46 2.12
N ALA A 25 10.44 0.30 1.64
CA ALA A 25 10.66 1.36 0.67
C ALA A 25 11.59 2.43 1.26
N PRO A 26 12.50 3.02 0.46
CA PRO A 26 13.29 4.16 0.89
C PRO A 26 12.40 5.37 1.25
N ASP A 27 12.77 6.12 2.28
CA ASP A 27 12.15 7.42 2.57
C ASP A 27 12.25 8.37 1.37
N GLY A 28 11.20 9.16 1.16
CA GLY A 28 11.03 10.05 0.02
C GLY A 28 10.55 9.36 -1.26
N SER A 29 10.32 8.04 -1.25
CA SER A 29 9.80 7.31 -2.42
C SER A 29 8.34 7.69 -2.69
N GLU A 30 8.03 7.93 -3.97
CA GLU A 30 6.67 8.26 -4.41
C GLU A 30 5.94 7.07 -5.04
N PHE A 31 4.67 6.92 -4.69
CA PHE A 31 3.84 5.78 -5.08
C PHE A 31 2.45 6.21 -5.51
N ILE A 32 1.84 5.41 -6.38
CA ILE A 32 0.39 5.33 -6.52
C ILE A 32 -0.12 4.17 -5.67
N LEU A 33 -1.07 4.46 -4.78
CA LEU A 33 -1.76 3.42 -4.02
C LEU A 33 -2.86 2.77 -4.85
N ARG A 34 -2.92 1.45 -4.79
CA ARG A 34 -3.85 0.63 -5.56
C ARG A 34 -4.46 -0.45 -4.70
N LEU A 35 -5.73 -0.72 -4.94
CA LEU A 35 -6.41 -1.90 -4.44
C LEU A 35 -5.91 -3.13 -5.20
N HIS A 36 -5.55 -4.18 -4.45
CA HIS A 36 -5.20 -5.49 -4.96
C HIS A 36 -6.20 -6.53 -4.41
N PRO A 37 -7.12 -7.06 -5.23
CA PRO A 37 -8.10 -8.03 -4.77
C PRO A 37 -7.50 -9.44 -4.73
N GLY A 38 -6.54 -9.73 -3.84
CA GLY A 38 -6.01 -11.09 -3.65
C GLY A 38 -5.36 -11.78 -4.88
N SER A 39 -4.89 -13.02 -4.71
CA SER A 39 -4.26 -13.82 -5.77
C SER A 39 -5.31 -14.35 -6.77
N GLY A 40 -5.09 -14.09 -8.07
CA GLY A 40 -5.95 -14.58 -9.15
C GLY A 40 -6.89 -13.53 -9.78
N SER A 41 -6.92 -12.30 -9.27
CA SER A 41 -7.76 -11.22 -9.80
C SER A 41 -7.03 -10.37 -10.84
N MET A 42 -7.68 -10.11 -11.97
CA MET A 42 -7.17 -9.17 -12.97
C MET A 42 -7.52 -7.72 -12.59
N GLY A 43 -6.49 -6.91 -12.36
CA GLY A 43 -6.57 -5.44 -12.35
C GLY A 43 -6.42 -4.79 -10.98
N MET A 44 -5.28 -4.10 -10.78
CA MET A 44 -5.11 -3.19 -9.65
C MET A 44 -5.82 -1.86 -9.94
N LYS A 45 -6.89 -1.56 -9.20
CA LYS A 45 -7.60 -0.27 -9.30
C LYS A 45 -6.92 0.76 -8.43
N ALA A 46 -6.70 1.97 -8.93
CA ALA A 46 -6.12 3.03 -8.12
C ALA A 46 -7.09 3.43 -7.00
N LEU A 47 -6.53 3.69 -5.81
CA LEU A 47 -7.25 4.44 -4.80
C LEU A 47 -7.33 5.90 -5.23
N GLN A 48 -8.32 6.61 -4.74
CA GLN A 48 -8.65 7.99 -5.12
C GLN A 48 -9.05 8.76 -3.86
N LEU A 49 -9.16 10.09 -3.98
CA LEU A 49 -9.52 10.97 -2.88
C LEU A 49 -10.90 11.60 -3.12
N ARG A 50 -11.76 11.59 -2.09
CA ARG A 50 -13.04 12.32 -2.07
C ARG A 50 -13.27 12.93 -0.70
N ASN A 51 -13.42 14.25 -0.62
CA ASN A 51 -13.75 14.93 0.65
C ASN A 51 -12.84 14.49 1.83
N ASN A 52 -11.53 14.45 1.61
CA ASN A 52 -10.53 13.96 2.57
C ASN A 52 -10.67 12.47 2.98
N LYS A 53 -11.43 11.66 2.25
CA LYS A 53 -11.52 10.21 2.48
C LYS A 53 -10.83 9.45 1.34
N VAL A 54 -10.10 8.40 1.71
CA VAL A 54 -9.57 7.45 0.73
C VAL A 54 -10.71 6.57 0.24
N VAL A 55 -10.88 6.52 -1.07
CA VAL A 55 -11.96 5.77 -1.73
C VAL A 55 -11.42 4.97 -2.91
N PHE A 56 -12.20 4.04 -3.45
CA PHE A 56 -11.94 3.46 -4.76
C PHE A 56 -13.19 3.38 -5.62
N GLY A 57 -12.99 3.34 -6.94
CA GLY A 57 -14.10 3.17 -7.89
C GLY A 57 -14.93 4.44 -8.04
N LEU A 58 -14.32 5.62 -7.87
CA LEU A 58 -14.93 6.87 -8.31
C LEU A 58 -14.91 6.93 -9.84
N GLU A 59 -16.07 7.23 -10.38
CA GLU A 59 -16.28 7.52 -11.79
C GLU A 59 -16.88 8.93 -11.89
N SER A 60 -16.39 9.75 -12.83
CA SER A 60 -16.91 11.12 -13.01
C SER A 60 -17.12 11.38 -14.48
N ASN A 61 -18.37 11.35 -14.97
CA ASN A 61 -18.80 11.90 -16.27
C ASN A 61 -17.73 11.89 -17.39
N ASN A 62 -17.18 10.70 -17.70
CA ASN A 62 -16.16 10.49 -18.74
C ASN A 62 -14.76 11.11 -18.51
N THR A 63 -14.45 11.56 -17.29
CA THR A 63 -13.15 12.10 -16.86
C THR A 63 -12.53 11.18 -15.80
N THR A 64 -11.25 10.87 -15.95
CA THR A 64 -10.50 10.05 -14.98
C THR A 64 -10.32 10.83 -13.68
N VAL A 65 -10.88 10.34 -12.58
CA VAL A 65 -10.54 10.83 -11.24
C VAL A 65 -9.09 10.44 -10.94
N PRO A 66 -8.20 11.40 -10.61
CA PRO A 66 -6.78 11.14 -10.44
C PRO A 66 -6.49 10.06 -9.39
N PRO A 67 -5.48 9.20 -9.63
CA PRO A 67 -5.04 8.24 -8.64
C PRO A 67 -4.44 8.94 -7.42
N LEU A 68 -4.60 8.33 -6.25
CA LEU A 68 -4.00 8.76 -5.00
C LEU A 68 -2.49 8.51 -5.04
N GLN A 69 -1.75 9.61 -5.15
CA GLN A 69 -0.29 9.64 -5.10
C GLN A 69 0.17 9.99 -3.70
N VAL A 70 1.20 9.30 -3.22
CA VAL A 70 1.76 9.49 -1.89
C VAL A 70 3.28 9.46 -1.89
N THR A 71 3.88 10.16 -0.94
CA THR A 71 5.30 10.05 -0.61
C THR A 71 5.45 9.33 0.73
N TYR A 72 6.24 8.26 0.76
CA TYR A 72 6.56 7.53 1.97
C TYR A 72 7.68 8.22 2.74
N GLN A 73 7.46 8.59 4.01
CA GLN A 73 8.45 9.31 4.84
C GLN A 73 8.35 8.84 6.30
N GLY A 74 9.35 8.13 6.82
CA GLY A 74 9.42 7.80 8.25
C GLY A 74 8.15 7.15 8.81
N ASP A 75 7.63 6.13 8.10
CA ASP A 75 6.37 5.42 8.40
C ASP A 75 5.08 6.23 8.20
N GLN A 76 5.16 7.33 7.45
CA GLN A 76 4.04 8.17 7.02
C GLN A 76 3.76 8.03 5.53
N LEU A 77 2.51 8.28 5.12
CA LEU A 77 2.11 8.43 3.73
C LEU A 77 1.57 9.84 3.51
N ALA A 78 2.46 10.75 3.11
CA ALA A 78 2.09 12.11 2.75
C ALA A 78 1.37 12.11 1.40
N VAL A 79 0.24 12.78 1.28
CA VAL A 79 -0.54 12.84 0.04
C VAL A 79 0.01 13.92 -0.88
N ASN A 80 0.37 13.51 -2.10
CA ASN A 80 0.77 14.42 -3.17
C ASN A 80 -0.49 14.97 -3.84
N SER A 81 -1.03 16.07 -3.31
CA SER A 81 -2.17 16.77 -3.90
C SER A 81 -1.71 18.04 -4.61
N SER A 82 -2.41 18.45 -5.67
CA SER A 82 -2.21 19.75 -6.32
C SER A 82 -2.71 20.94 -5.48
N SER A 83 -3.24 20.68 -4.27
CA SER A 83 -3.70 21.70 -3.33
C SER A 83 -2.59 22.11 -2.37
N THR A 84 -2.64 23.37 -1.91
CA THR A 84 -1.59 24.07 -1.14
C THR A 84 -1.33 23.55 0.27
N SER A 85 -1.99 22.47 0.70
CA SER A 85 -1.73 21.81 1.98
C SER A 85 -1.69 20.28 1.76
N PRO A 86 -0.51 19.68 1.55
CA PRO A 86 -0.38 18.24 1.50
C PRO A 86 -0.71 17.67 2.89
N GLY A 87 -1.78 16.90 2.98
CA GLY A 87 -2.12 16.14 4.18
C GLY A 87 -1.44 14.77 4.20
N GLU A 88 -1.75 13.95 5.19
CA GLU A 88 -1.27 12.57 5.32
C GLU A 88 -2.43 11.60 5.50
N ILE A 89 -2.23 10.36 5.03
CA ILE A 89 -3.18 9.28 5.26
C ILE A 89 -3.07 8.82 6.72
N THR A 90 -4.17 8.99 7.45
CA THR A 90 -4.34 8.53 8.83
C THR A 90 -5.56 7.63 8.96
N ILE A 91 -5.67 6.96 10.10
CA ILE A 91 -6.77 6.05 10.43
C ILE A 91 -7.66 6.73 11.46
N ALA A 92 -8.91 7.00 11.10
CA ALA A 92 -9.94 7.51 12.00
C ALA A 92 -10.31 6.44 13.06
N SER A 93 -11.03 6.83 14.12
CA SER A 93 -11.37 5.92 15.23
C SER A 93 -12.22 4.70 14.82
N ASN A 94 -12.95 4.80 13.70
CA ASN A 94 -13.73 3.69 13.12
C ASN A 94 -12.92 2.84 12.12
N GLY A 95 -11.62 3.08 11.98
CA GLY A 95 -10.76 2.39 11.01
C GLY A 95 -10.77 3.00 9.61
N GLN A 96 -11.52 4.07 9.35
CA GLN A 96 -11.57 4.72 8.04
C GLN A 96 -10.24 5.38 7.68
N LEU A 97 -9.80 5.23 6.43
CA LEU A 97 -8.64 5.95 5.90
C LEU A 97 -9.05 7.38 5.50
N VAL A 98 -8.48 8.36 6.18
CA VAL A 98 -8.78 9.79 6.00
C VAL A 98 -7.49 10.58 5.78
N ILE A 99 -7.62 11.77 5.20
CA ILE A 99 -6.55 12.73 5.03
C ILE A 99 -6.65 13.78 6.11
N THR A 100 -5.61 13.89 6.93
CA THR A 100 -5.48 14.92 7.96
C THR A 100 -4.34 15.87 7.60
N GLU A 101 -4.32 17.06 8.20
CA GLU A 101 -3.20 17.98 8.05
C GLU A 101 -1.87 17.30 8.44
N ALA A 102 -0.81 17.61 7.71
CA ALA A 102 0.52 17.09 8.01
C ALA A 102 1.00 17.57 9.37
N SER A 103 1.22 16.62 10.26
CA SER A 103 1.81 16.86 11.57
C SER A 103 3.28 17.26 11.38
N THR A 104 3.68 18.33 12.04
CA THR A 104 5.08 18.75 12.13
C THR A 104 5.89 17.89 13.11
N SER A 105 5.29 16.87 13.72
CA SER A 105 5.92 16.04 14.75
C SER A 105 6.32 14.68 14.19
N THR A 106 7.60 14.34 14.28
CA THR A 106 8.21 13.09 13.77
C THR A 106 7.82 11.83 14.54
N PHE A 107 7.04 11.94 15.62
CA PHE A 107 6.66 10.82 16.48
C PHE A 107 5.19 10.91 16.90
N ASN A 108 4.28 10.76 15.95
CA ASN A 108 2.86 10.57 16.25
C ASN A 108 2.54 9.07 16.31
N SER A 109 1.81 8.64 17.33
CA SER A 109 1.34 7.26 17.51
C SER A 109 0.43 6.75 16.38
N THR A 110 0.01 7.63 15.48
CA THR A 110 -0.76 7.34 14.26
C THR A 110 0.11 6.76 13.14
N TYR A 111 1.44 6.89 13.22
CA TYR A 111 2.38 6.35 12.23
C TYR A 111 2.55 4.84 12.38
N GLY A 112 2.99 4.21 11.30
CA GLY A 112 3.10 2.76 11.21
C GLY A 112 2.79 2.23 9.81
N TRP A 113 2.81 3.08 8.80
CA TRP A 113 2.77 2.61 7.42
C TRP A 113 4.08 1.91 7.09
N THR A 114 4.00 0.78 6.42
CA THR A 114 5.18 0.08 5.91
C THR A 114 4.91 -0.33 4.48
N ILE A 115 5.88 -0.09 3.60
CA ILE A 115 5.81 -0.50 2.20
C ILE A 115 6.91 -1.52 1.95
N GLU A 116 6.57 -2.80 1.87
CA GLU A 116 7.54 -3.90 1.80
C GLU A 116 7.47 -4.67 0.47
N GLY A 117 8.55 -5.37 0.16
CA GLY A 117 8.68 -6.21 -1.04
C GLY A 117 9.38 -5.51 -2.21
N GLY A 118 9.80 -6.29 -3.22
CA GLY A 118 10.65 -5.77 -4.29
C GLY A 118 11.10 -6.81 -5.34
N GLY A 119 10.15 -7.51 -5.95
CA GLY A 119 10.41 -8.38 -7.12
C GLY A 119 9.47 -8.15 -8.31
N SER A 120 8.38 -7.41 -8.10
CA SER A 120 7.44 -6.98 -9.13
C SER A 120 7.17 -5.50 -8.93
N PHE A 121 6.65 -4.82 -9.97
CA PHE A 121 6.32 -3.39 -9.99
C PHE A 121 5.34 -2.91 -8.88
N VAL A 122 4.95 -3.79 -7.96
CA VAL A 122 3.98 -3.60 -6.90
C VAL A 122 4.61 -4.00 -5.56
N ARG A 123 4.68 -3.04 -4.64
CA ARG A 123 5.05 -3.27 -3.24
C ARG A 123 3.78 -3.44 -2.40
N GLN A 124 3.88 -4.14 -1.29
CA GLN A 124 2.75 -4.36 -0.39
C GLN A 124 2.70 -3.27 0.68
N VAL A 125 1.50 -2.77 0.98
CA VAL A 125 1.29 -1.72 1.98
C VAL A 125 0.70 -2.34 3.25
N TYR A 126 1.27 -1.97 4.38
CA TYR A 126 0.86 -2.40 5.72
C TYR A 126 0.59 -1.16 6.57
N TYR A 127 -0.30 -1.31 7.55
CA TYR A 127 -0.42 -0.36 8.65
C TYR A 127 -0.31 -1.12 9.97
N LYS A 128 0.71 -0.81 10.76
CA LYS A 128 1.05 -1.47 12.03
C LYS A 128 1.08 -3.01 11.91
N GLY A 129 1.61 -3.50 10.77
CA GLY A 129 1.72 -4.92 10.46
C GLY A 129 0.47 -5.59 9.87
N SER A 130 -0.67 -4.89 9.76
CA SER A 130 -1.88 -5.41 9.12
C SER A 130 -1.96 -5.05 7.63
N GLN A 131 -2.51 -5.97 6.83
CA GLN A 131 -2.85 -5.77 5.42
C GLN A 131 -4.35 -5.89 5.14
N GLU A 132 -5.15 -6.05 6.20
CA GLU A 132 -6.57 -6.35 6.07
C GLU A 132 -7.35 -5.06 5.84
N PHE A 133 -7.40 -4.62 4.59
CA PHE A 133 -8.22 -3.50 4.19
C PHE A 133 -9.58 -3.98 3.70
N TYR A 134 -10.58 -3.13 3.85
CA TYR A 134 -11.89 -3.36 3.31
C TYR A 134 -12.54 -2.05 2.88
N SER A 135 -13.65 -2.15 2.18
CA SER A 135 -14.46 -0.99 1.86
C SER A 135 -15.94 -1.22 2.08
N CYS A 136 -16.63 -0.10 2.23
CA CYS A 136 -18.07 -0.03 2.32
C CYS A 136 -18.60 0.95 1.28
N THR A 137 -19.76 0.65 0.70
CA THR A 137 -20.46 1.59 -0.19
C THR A 137 -20.78 2.86 0.57
N SER A 138 -20.47 4.01 -0.02
CA SER A 138 -20.77 5.32 0.55
C SER A 138 -22.27 5.60 0.58
N GLU A 139 -22.80 6.10 1.69
CA GLU A 139 -24.22 6.49 1.83
C GLU A 139 -24.57 7.80 1.10
N ASP A 140 -23.58 8.65 0.80
CA ASP A 140 -23.79 9.96 0.16
C ASP A 140 -24.09 9.86 -1.35
N GLY A 141 -25.37 9.66 -1.68
CA GLY A 141 -25.93 9.42 -3.02
C GLY A 141 -25.99 10.61 -4.00
N ALA A 142 -24.96 11.45 -4.11
CA ALA A 142 -24.94 12.55 -5.10
C ALA A 142 -23.72 12.58 -6.04
N VAL A 143 -22.68 11.79 -5.78
CA VAL A 143 -21.59 11.50 -6.73
C VAL A 143 -21.62 10.01 -7.03
N ILE A 144 -21.78 9.65 -8.29
CA ILE A 144 -21.95 8.27 -8.74
C ILE A 144 -20.63 7.52 -8.52
N GLY A 145 -20.58 6.67 -7.49
CA GLY A 145 -19.46 5.76 -7.24
C GLY A 145 -18.54 6.17 -6.10
N GLY A 146 -17.63 5.26 -5.73
CA GLY A 146 -16.72 5.39 -4.61
C GLY A 146 -17.11 4.52 -3.41
N GLN A 147 -16.33 3.49 -3.11
CA GLN A 147 -16.37 2.80 -1.83
C GLN A 147 -15.32 3.37 -0.90
N GLU A 148 -15.72 3.72 0.33
CA GLU A 148 -14.82 4.28 1.34
C GLU A 148 -13.93 3.18 1.90
N VAL A 149 -12.64 3.46 2.08
CA VAL A 149 -11.64 2.47 2.49
C VAL A 149 -11.42 2.51 4.00
N TYR A 150 -11.30 1.32 4.58
CA TYR A 150 -11.09 1.08 5.99
C TYR A 150 -9.99 0.06 6.19
N ILE A 151 -9.34 0.09 7.36
CA ILE A 151 -8.53 -1.02 7.85
C ILE A 151 -9.28 -1.78 8.94
N LEU A 152 -9.21 -3.11 8.86
CA LEU A 152 -9.66 -3.98 9.93
C LEU A 152 -8.60 -3.94 11.05
N GLY A 153 -8.88 -3.15 12.07
CA GLY A 153 -8.14 -3.18 13.33
C GLY A 153 -8.54 -4.38 14.19
N SER A 154 -8.73 -4.19 15.50
CA SER A 154 -9.17 -5.23 16.43
C SER A 154 -10.70 -5.42 16.52
N GLY A 155 -11.45 -4.90 15.55
CA GLY A 155 -12.91 -4.74 15.62
C GLY A 155 -13.67 -5.48 14.51
N ASN A 156 -14.97 -5.20 14.42
CA ASN A 156 -15.84 -5.69 13.35
C ASN A 156 -15.81 -4.76 12.13
N TYR A 157 -16.32 -5.25 10.99
CA TYR A 157 -16.55 -4.42 9.81
C TYR A 157 -17.62 -3.35 10.10
N THR A 158 -17.44 -2.17 9.51
CA THR A 158 -18.40 -1.05 9.64
C THR A 158 -19.68 -1.27 8.82
N CYS A 159 -19.69 -2.20 7.85
CA CYS A 159 -20.83 -2.53 7.00
C CYS A 159 -21.05 -4.05 6.90
N ASP A 160 -22.27 -4.46 6.53
CA ASP A 160 -22.69 -5.86 6.48
C ASP A 160 -21.99 -6.67 5.37
N GLU A 161 -21.75 -6.04 4.21
CA GLU A 161 -21.13 -6.66 3.04
C GLU A 161 -19.82 -5.94 2.64
N PRO A 162 -18.75 -6.09 3.43
CA PRO A 162 -17.48 -5.43 3.16
C PRO A 162 -16.76 -6.08 1.98
N PHE A 163 -16.25 -5.26 1.05
CA PHE A 163 -15.34 -5.76 0.02
C PHE A 163 -13.91 -5.77 0.57
N LYS A 164 -13.30 -6.94 0.71
CA LYS A 164 -11.98 -7.14 1.35
C LYS A 164 -10.86 -7.16 0.32
N PHE A 165 -9.73 -6.54 0.64
CA PHE A 165 -8.58 -6.45 -0.26
C PHE A 165 -7.27 -6.13 0.48
N THR A 166 -6.16 -6.19 -0.24
CA THR A 166 -4.89 -5.61 0.20
C THR A 166 -4.59 -4.35 -0.60
N ILE A 167 -3.74 -3.47 -0.06
CA ILE A 167 -3.26 -2.31 -0.79
C ILE A 167 -1.85 -2.60 -1.32
N GLY A 168 -1.66 -2.34 -2.61
CA GLY A 168 -0.37 -2.32 -3.27
C GLY A 168 0.08 -0.89 -3.58
N ALA A 169 1.38 -0.66 -3.58
CA ALA A 169 2.02 0.58 -3.98
C ALA A 169 2.83 0.35 -5.26
N THR A 170 2.52 1.08 -6.33
CA THR A 170 3.31 1.08 -7.57
C THR A 170 4.15 2.35 -7.60
N THR A 171 5.46 2.24 -7.81
CA THR A 171 6.34 3.41 -7.95
C THR A 171 5.83 4.30 -9.06
N LEU A 172 5.79 5.62 -8.83
CA LEU A 172 5.71 6.54 -9.95
C LEU A 172 6.99 6.34 -10.76
N ALA A 173 6.86 6.02 -12.05
CA ALA A 173 8.02 5.98 -12.91
C ALA A 173 8.57 7.42 -12.93
N THR A 174 9.61 7.68 -12.14
CA THR A 174 10.49 8.80 -12.40
C THR A 174 10.91 8.61 -13.84
N THR A 175 10.66 9.60 -14.69
CA THR A 175 11.27 9.68 -16.00
C THR A 175 12.78 9.65 -15.74
N GLU A 176 13.36 8.45 -15.74
CA GLU A 176 14.79 8.27 -15.61
C GLU A 176 15.33 9.03 -16.82
N LYS A 177 15.94 10.18 -16.53
CA LYS A 177 16.51 11.05 -17.54
C LYS A 177 17.46 10.15 -18.30
N LEU A 178 17.10 9.82 -19.55
CA LEU A 178 17.92 9.01 -20.44
C LEU A 178 19.33 9.60 -20.33
N PRO A 179 20.36 8.84 -19.94
CA PRO A 179 21.69 9.39 -19.92
C PRO A 179 21.98 9.84 -21.34
N GLU A 180 22.15 11.16 -21.53
CA GLU A 180 22.72 11.73 -22.73
C GLU A 180 24.17 11.24 -22.80
N HIS A 181 24.34 10.02 -23.29
CA HIS A 181 25.64 9.50 -23.69
C HIS A 181 25.94 10.01 -25.09
N LEU A 182 26.78 11.06 -25.11
CA LEU A 182 27.84 11.41 -26.06
C LEU A 182 27.47 11.53 -27.55
#